data_AF-A0A0M3QWM0-F1
#
_entry.id   AF-A0A0M3QWM0-F1
#
_cell.length_a   1.000
_cell.length_b   1.000
_cell.length_c   1.000
_cell.angle_alpha   90.00
_cell.angle_beta   90.00
_cell.angle_gamma   90.00
#
_symmetry.space_group_name_H-M   'P 1'
#
loop_
_entity.id
_entity.type
_entity.pdbx_description
1 polymer ?
#
loop_
_entity_poly.entity_id
_entity_poly.type
_entity_poly.pdbx_seq_one_letter_code
_entity_poly.pdbx_strand_id
1 'polypeptide(L)'
;MSKRQQEILRIEREVRAKLPHRAFREIIFDREQIKASIVPLSYTEARRKHGPIYEALQDELHHAGCRMMPEFLHCLAEKEQALYESISIRARIIDDRPLLYEVVEKLKHAELAVLQRKFKGLKECFTLFYETLVLLEPYRVKYEYALNAVMEHIVSLCHNIEGQERDAAEMIARIYFTYAKYLERTGERANAITYLQTTLELVRGHMWPAEMDSRAGGVILHELVAQMLARQLLIYGRQIVRHQPDEAIEMARRATVLIAEIGREKYLDIFCDTYLERAFFLMEKGDYHPAMLCLELIRPQIIACTEYKFVKLNMKFYLYQGQCAESFDYIEKAISSFKRALRLSRLYDHKEQEAEILLNLGKLFARDTQKTNIAKKCYNQAKSIYIDYNDTHSKKTAVFLMAKLMADEITPLYMAMLKASSSQYCAFYNLRQWKNRCRPFWHSLGDEIMKQERNKIYCLLEEENPDPVKVTDEYLALDGNTFKVEEGDLSN
;
A
#
# COMPACT_ATOMS: atom_id res chain seq x y z
N MET A 1 -73.65 -70.20 -10.66
CA MET A 1 -72.86 -69.15 -10.00
C MET A 1 -73.22 -69.12 -8.52
N SER A 2 -72.23 -69.10 -7.63
CA SER A 2 -72.44 -69.14 -6.18
C SER A 2 -73.13 -67.85 -5.71
N LYS A 3 -74.07 -67.93 -4.75
CA LYS A 3 -74.76 -66.75 -4.17
C LYS A 3 -73.79 -65.65 -3.75
N ARG A 4 -72.59 -66.03 -3.31
CA ARG A 4 -71.50 -65.12 -2.90
C ARG A 4 -70.96 -64.28 -4.07
N GLN A 5 -70.88 -64.83 -5.28
CA GLN A 5 -70.42 -64.11 -6.47
C GLN A 5 -71.46 -63.09 -6.95
N GLN A 6 -72.75 -63.41 -6.79
CA GLN A 6 -73.83 -62.46 -7.11
C GLN A 6 -73.89 -61.31 -6.11
N GLU A 7 -73.57 -61.58 -4.84
CA GLU A 7 -73.51 -60.57 -3.79
C GLU A 7 -72.33 -59.59 -3.97
N ILE A 8 -71.15 -60.10 -4.35
CA ILE A 8 -69.97 -59.26 -4.67
C ILE A 8 -70.27 -58.34 -5.87
N LEU A 9 -70.84 -58.88 -6.95
CA LEU A 9 -71.20 -58.08 -8.13
C LEU A 9 -72.28 -57.03 -7.83
N ARG A 10 -73.18 -57.31 -6.88
CA ARG A 10 -74.18 -56.33 -6.43
C ARG A 10 -73.52 -55.21 -5.63
N ILE A 11 -72.62 -55.54 -4.71
CA ILE A 11 -71.89 -54.56 -3.89
C ILE A 11 -71.00 -53.67 -4.79
N GLU A 12 -70.30 -54.25 -5.76
CA GLU A 12 -69.47 -53.49 -6.72
C GLU A 12 -70.29 -52.50 -7.57
N ARG A 13 -71.51 -52.90 -7.97
CA ARG A 13 -72.43 -52.01 -8.70
C ARG A 13 -72.98 -50.89 -7.80
N GLU A 14 -73.30 -51.18 -6.55
CA GLU A 14 -73.78 -50.17 -5.59
C GLU A 14 -72.68 -49.17 -5.21
N VAL A 15 -71.41 -49.60 -5.12
CA VAL A 15 -70.26 -48.73 -4.85
C VAL A 15 -69.94 -47.85 -6.06
N ARG A 16 -69.98 -48.39 -7.30
CA ARG A 16 -69.79 -47.59 -8.52
C ARG A 16 -70.90 -46.57 -8.76
N ALA A 17 -72.14 -46.88 -8.38
CA ALA A 17 -73.27 -45.96 -8.52
C ALA A 17 -73.22 -44.79 -7.53
N LYS A 18 -72.64 -44.99 -6.33
CA LYS A 18 -72.59 -43.96 -5.27
C LYS A 18 -71.39 -43.01 -5.35
N LEU A 19 -70.38 -43.29 -6.17
CA LEU A 19 -69.14 -42.50 -6.25
C LEU A 19 -68.67 -42.27 -7.70
N PRO A 20 -69.39 -41.48 -8.53
CA PRO A 20 -69.09 -41.33 -9.95
C PRO A 20 -67.83 -40.48 -10.27
N HIS A 21 -67.20 -39.81 -9.29
CA HIS A 21 -66.13 -38.82 -9.54
C HIS A 21 -64.83 -39.00 -8.74
N ARG A 22 -64.56 -40.18 -8.20
CA ARG A 22 -63.19 -40.55 -7.83
C ARG A 22 -62.74 -41.71 -8.69
N ALA A 23 -62.27 -41.38 -9.89
CA ALA A 23 -61.24 -42.20 -10.49
C ALA A 23 -60.07 -42.18 -9.52
N PHE A 24 -59.96 -43.20 -8.67
CA PHE A 24 -58.68 -43.54 -8.09
C PHE A 24 -57.78 -43.80 -9.29
N ARG A 25 -56.99 -42.78 -9.69
CA ARG A 25 -55.80 -43.03 -10.47
C ARG A 25 -54.99 -43.96 -9.59
N GLU A 26 -55.05 -45.26 -9.86
CA GLU A 26 -54.07 -46.19 -9.34
C GLU A 26 -52.72 -45.61 -9.83
N ILE A 27 -52.00 -44.95 -8.93
CA ILE A 27 -50.63 -44.57 -9.17
C ILE A 27 -49.88 -45.91 -9.08
N ILE A 28 -49.85 -46.61 -10.22
CA ILE A 28 -49.04 -47.80 -10.38
C ILE A 28 -47.61 -47.29 -10.46
N PHE A 29 -46.88 -47.38 -9.36
CA PHE A 29 -45.44 -47.14 -9.34
C PHE A 29 -44.78 -48.30 -10.08
N ASP A 30 -44.63 -48.16 -11.40
CA ASP A 30 -43.87 -49.11 -12.18
C ASP A 30 -42.40 -48.98 -11.78
N ARG A 31 -41.97 -49.94 -10.95
CA ARG A 31 -40.65 -49.95 -10.33
C ARG A 31 -39.54 -50.00 -11.38
N GLU A 32 -39.83 -50.51 -12.57
CA GLU A 32 -38.88 -50.58 -13.69
C GLU A 32 -38.77 -49.24 -14.42
N GLN A 33 -39.87 -48.51 -14.64
CA GLN A 33 -39.81 -47.16 -15.18
C GLN A 33 -39.07 -46.18 -14.26
N ILE A 34 -39.29 -46.32 -12.94
CA ILE A 34 -38.59 -45.48 -11.95
C ILE A 34 -37.10 -45.84 -11.91
N LYS A 35 -36.75 -47.13 -11.93
CA LYS A 35 -35.34 -47.56 -12.03
C LYS A 35 -34.68 -47.09 -13.33
N ALA A 36 -35.41 -47.11 -14.46
CA ALA A 36 -34.90 -46.62 -15.74
C ALA A 36 -34.72 -45.08 -15.74
N SER A 37 -35.51 -44.35 -14.94
CA SER A 37 -35.36 -42.91 -14.75
C SER A 37 -34.21 -42.53 -13.80
N ILE A 38 -33.74 -43.47 -12.97
CA ILE A 38 -32.61 -43.26 -12.06
C ILE A 38 -31.33 -43.59 -12.83
N VAL A 39 -30.59 -42.56 -13.24
CA VAL A 39 -29.25 -42.74 -13.82
C VAL A 39 -28.36 -43.41 -12.76
N PRO A 40 -27.83 -44.63 -13.01
CA PRO A 40 -26.97 -45.30 -12.04
C PRO A 40 -25.67 -44.50 -11.92
N LEU A 41 -25.47 -43.88 -10.75
CA LEU A 41 -24.22 -43.22 -10.41
C LEU A 41 -23.15 -44.27 -10.13
N SER A 42 -21.93 -44.05 -10.60
CA SER A 42 -20.79 -44.86 -10.19
C SER A 42 -20.54 -44.69 -8.68
N TYR A 43 -19.88 -45.66 -8.04
CA TYR A 43 -19.59 -45.60 -6.59
C TYR A 43 -18.86 -44.30 -6.19
N THR A 44 -17.94 -43.84 -7.04
CA THR A 44 -17.21 -42.58 -6.89
C THR A 44 -18.11 -41.36 -7.05
N GLU A 45 -18.95 -41.33 -8.08
CA GLU A 45 -19.93 -40.25 -8.29
C GLU A 45 -20.95 -40.14 -7.15
N ALA A 46 -21.36 -41.28 -6.60
CA ALA A 46 -22.27 -41.34 -5.46
C ALA A 46 -21.61 -40.74 -4.20
N ARG A 47 -20.33 -41.06 -3.92
CA ARG A 47 -19.59 -40.45 -2.80
C ARG A 47 -19.34 -38.95 -3.01
N ARG A 48 -18.98 -38.51 -4.22
CA ARG A 48 -18.82 -37.08 -4.54
C ARG A 48 -20.13 -36.28 -4.35
N LYS A 49 -21.29 -36.90 -4.58
CA LYS A 49 -22.60 -36.23 -4.42
C LYS A 49 -23.10 -36.21 -2.97
N HIS A 50 -23.00 -37.33 -2.26
CA HIS A 50 -23.70 -37.56 -0.99
C HIS A 50 -22.78 -37.75 0.22
N GLY A 51 -21.49 -38.01 0.03
CA GLY A 51 -20.52 -38.23 1.10
C GLY A 51 -19.68 -36.99 1.44
N PRO A 52 -18.79 -37.10 2.45
CA PRO A 52 -17.77 -36.09 2.73
C PRO A 52 -16.83 -35.96 1.52
N ILE A 53 -16.84 -34.79 0.89
CA ILE A 53 -16.20 -34.58 -0.42
C ILE A 53 -14.68 -34.73 -0.33
N TYR A 54 -14.03 -34.17 0.71
CA TYR A 54 -12.58 -34.28 0.87
C TYR A 54 -12.10 -35.72 1.04
N GLU A 55 -12.77 -36.53 1.86
CA GLU A 55 -12.43 -37.95 2.02
C GLU A 55 -12.62 -38.74 0.72
N ALA A 56 -13.69 -38.47 -0.02
CA ALA A 56 -13.92 -39.10 -1.31
C ALA A 56 -12.81 -38.77 -2.32
N LEU A 57 -12.36 -37.51 -2.36
CA LEU A 57 -11.26 -37.09 -3.23
C LEU A 57 -9.92 -37.67 -2.80
N GLN A 58 -9.63 -37.75 -1.50
CA GLN A 58 -8.42 -38.40 -0.98
C GLN A 58 -8.34 -39.87 -1.39
N ASP A 59 -9.44 -40.61 -1.23
CA ASP A 59 -9.50 -42.01 -1.64
C ASP A 59 -9.24 -42.15 -3.14
N GLU A 60 -9.89 -41.33 -3.98
CA GLU A 60 -9.68 -41.35 -5.43
C GLU A 60 -8.22 -41.06 -5.83
N LEU A 61 -7.55 -40.14 -5.13
CA LEU A 61 -6.14 -39.83 -5.35
C LEU A 61 -5.23 -41.01 -4.95
N HIS A 62 -5.51 -41.67 -3.82
CA HIS A 62 -4.79 -42.88 -3.42
C HIS A 62 -4.97 -44.01 -4.45
N HIS A 63 -6.18 -44.21 -4.97
CA HIS A 63 -6.44 -45.19 -6.04
C HIS A 63 -5.71 -44.83 -7.34
N ALA A 64 -5.53 -43.54 -7.63
CA ALA A 64 -4.74 -43.08 -8.77
C ALA A 64 -3.22 -43.24 -8.56
N GLY A 65 -2.76 -43.58 -7.35
CA GLY A 65 -1.35 -43.75 -7.02
C GLY A 65 -0.63 -42.47 -6.57
N CYS A 66 -1.38 -41.40 -6.29
CA CYS A 66 -0.85 -40.17 -5.70
C CYS A 66 -0.52 -40.37 -4.21
N ARG A 67 0.57 -39.76 -3.74
CA ARG A 67 1.05 -39.84 -2.35
C ARG A 67 1.00 -38.47 -1.66
N MET A 68 1.43 -37.41 -2.35
CA MET A 68 1.53 -36.07 -1.76
C MET A 68 0.18 -35.35 -1.74
N MET A 69 -0.59 -35.45 -2.82
CA MET A 69 -1.86 -34.74 -2.94
C MET A 69 -2.95 -35.13 -1.91
N PRO A 70 -3.12 -36.40 -1.51
CA PRO A 70 -4.04 -36.76 -0.44
C PRO A 70 -3.71 -36.07 0.89
N GLU A 71 -2.43 -36.03 1.27
CA GLU A 71 -1.98 -35.36 2.51
C GLU A 71 -2.22 -33.85 2.44
N PHE A 72 -1.93 -33.22 1.31
CA PHE A 72 -2.24 -31.81 1.10
C PHE A 72 -3.74 -31.51 1.23
N LEU A 73 -4.61 -32.35 0.65
CA LEU A 73 -6.06 -32.18 0.78
C LEU A 73 -6.56 -32.38 2.19
N HIS A 74 -5.95 -33.28 2.96
CA HIS A 74 -6.26 -33.45 4.37
C HIS A 74 -5.93 -32.17 5.15
N CYS A 75 -4.72 -31.64 4.98
CA CYS A 75 -4.32 -30.38 5.61
C CYS A 75 -5.20 -29.19 5.20
N LEU A 76 -5.59 -29.10 3.93
CA LEU A 76 -6.49 -28.05 3.44
C LEU A 76 -7.88 -28.16 4.07
N ALA A 77 -8.42 -29.37 4.19
CA ALA A 77 -9.71 -29.63 4.80
C ALA A 77 -9.71 -29.28 6.30
N GLU A 78 -8.67 -29.66 7.04
CA GLU A 78 -8.53 -29.32 8.45
C GLU A 78 -8.42 -27.80 8.66
N LYS A 79 -7.60 -27.13 7.83
CA LYS A 79 -7.45 -25.66 7.87
C LYS A 79 -8.77 -24.96 7.57
N GLU A 80 -9.50 -25.40 6.56
CA GLU A 80 -10.82 -24.84 6.21
C GLU A 80 -11.82 -25.02 7.35
N GLN A 81 -11.89 -26.21 7.94
CA GLN A 81 -12.81 -26.51 9.03
C GLN A 81 -12.50 -25.66 10.26
N ALA A 82 -11.23 -25.54 10.66
CA ALA A 82 -10.81 -24.72 11.79
C ALA A 82 -11.11 -23.22 11.58
N LEU A 83 -10.86 -22.72 10.36
CA LEU A 83 -11.16 -21.33 10.01
C LEU A 83 -12.68 -21.06 10.00
N TYR A 84 -13.48 -22.02 9.55
CA TYR A 84 -14.93 -21.90 9.51
C TYR A 84 -15.53 -21.94 10.92
N GLU A 85 -15.09 -22.87 11.76
CA GLU A 85 -15.52 -22.99 13.16
C GLU A 85 -15.15 -21.75 13.98
N SER A 86 -14.00 -21.12 13.69
CA SER A 86 -13.57 -19.86 14.31
C SER A 86 -14.24 -18.60 13.75
N ILE A 87 -15.16 -18.73 12.77
CA ILE A 87 -15.89 -17.62 12.11
C ILE A 87 -14.94 -16.66 11.35
N SER A 88 -13.70 -17.06 11.13
CA SER A 88 -12.72 -16.26 10.37
C SER A 88 -13.03 -16.24 8.88
N ILE A 89 -13.64 -17.31 8.36
CA ILE A 89 -14.12 -17.40 6.97
C ILE A 89 -15.64 -17.59 6.93
N ARG A 90 -16.27 -17.03 5.89
CA ARG A 90 -17.72 -17.15 5.66
C ARG A 90 -18.08 -18.07 4.49
N ALA A 91 -17.14 -18.28 3.58
CA ALA A 91 -17.31 -19.10 2.40
C ALA A 91 -16.24 -20.19 2.38
N ARG A 92 -16.63 -21.40 1.99
CA ARG A 92 -15.73 -22.55 1.88
C ARG A 92 -15.61 -22.97 0.42
N ILE A 93 -14.44 -23.49 0.03
CA ILE A 93 -14.25 -23.97 -1.34
C ILE A 93 -15.02 -25.28 -1.57
N ILE A 94 -15.30 -26.06 -0.52
CA ILE A 94 -16.14 -27.27 -0.60
C ILE A 94 -17.56 -26.98 -1.08
N ASP A 95 -18.07 -25.76 -0.83
CA ASP A 95 -19.39 -25.34 -1.28
C ASP A 95 -19.38 -25.00 -2.79
N ASP A 96 -18.22 -24.66 -3.36
CA ASP A 96 -17.99 -24.43 -4.80
C ASP A 96 -17.32 -25.66 -5.46
N ARG A 97 -18.12 -26.73 -5.58
CA ARG A 97 -17.67 -28.04 -6.06
C ARG A 97 -16.96 -28.01 -7.42
N PRO A 98 -17.46 -27.29 -8.45
CA PRO A 98 -16.78 -27.23 -9.74
C PRO A 98 -15.34 -26.73 -9.64
N LEU A 99 -15.12 -25.65 -8.88
CA LEU A 99 -13.79 -25.08 -8.66
C LEU A 99 -12.87 -26.05 -7.91
N LEU A 100 -13.36 -26.65 -6.82
CA LEU A 100 -12.59 -27.63 -6.05
C LEU A 100 -12.18 -28.83 -6.92
N TYR A 101 -13.09 -29.37 -7.72
CA TYR A 101 -12.77 -30.51 -8.59
C TYR A 101 -11.76 -30.15 -9.66
N GLU A 102 -11.85 -28.96 -10.26
CA GLU A 102 -10.89 -28.53 -11.28
C GLU A 102 -9.48 -28.34 -10.70
N VAL A 103 -9.39 -27.73 -9.51
CA VAL A 103 -8.11 -27.60 -8.77
C VAL A 103 -7.51 -28.97 -8.48
N VAL A 104 -8.31 -29.89 -7.93
CA VAL A 104 -7.84 -31.23 -7.54
C VAL A 104 -7.41 -32.06 -8.75
N GLU A 105 -8.17 -32.02 -9.84
CA GLU A 105 -7.78 -32.73 -11.06
C GLU A 105 -6.48 -32.17 -11.65
N LYS A 106 -6.30 -30.84 -11.73
CA LYS A 106 -5.02 -30.26 -12.22
C LYS A 106 -3.83 -30.69 -11.36
N LEU A 107 -3.96 -30.62 -10.03
CA LEU A 107 -2.88 -31.02 -9.11
C LEU A 107 -2.59 -32.53 -9.16
N LYS A 108 -3.62 -33.37 -9.31
CA LYS A 108 -3.48 -34.81 -9.54
C LYS A 108 -2.69 -35.11 -10.82
N HIS A 109 -3.03 -34.45 -11.93
CA HIS A 109 -2.31 -34.63 -13.19
C HIS A 109 -0.85 -34.17 -13.07
N ALA A 110 -0.58 -33.12 -12.28
CA ALA A 110 0.76 -32.65 -12.00
C ALA A 110 1.61 -33.71 -11.26
N GLU A 111 1.07 -34.32 -10.20
CA GLU A 111 1.78 -35.38 -9.46
C GLU A 111 2.01 -36.62 -10.34
N LEU A 112 0.99 -37.06 -11.08
CA LEU A 112 1.10 -38.20 -11.99
C LEU A 112 2.13 -37.98 -13.11
N ALA A 113 2.24 -36.76 -13.64
CA ALA A 113 3.25 -36.42 -14.64
C ALA A 113 4.67 -36.67 -14.12
N VAL A 114 4.94 -36.30 -12.86
CA VAL A 114 6.24 -36.54 -12.21
C VAL A 114 6.45 -38.03 -11.93
N LEU A 115 5.44 -38.74 -11.44
CA LEU A 115 5.55 -40.18 -11.16
C LEU A 115 5.84 -41.00 -12.42
N GLN A 116 5.20 -40.67 -13.54
CA GLN A 116 5.34 -41.42 -14.80
C GLN A 116 6.62 -41.06 -15.58
N ARG A 117 6.96 -39.76 -15.63
CA ARG A 117 8.00 -39.24 -16.54
C ARG A 117 9.23 -38.70 -15.81
N LYS A 118 9.26 -38.75 -14.47
CA LYS A 118 10.33 -38.21 -13.61
C LYS A 118 10.68 -36.77 -14.01
N PHE A 119 11.96 -36.51 -14.29
CA PHE A 119 12.47 -35.20 -14.70
C PHE A 119 11.82 -34.63 -15.96
N LYS A 120 11.39 -35.47 -16.91
CA LYS A 120 10.73 -34.99 -18.13
C LYS A 120 9.29 -34.52 -17.87
N GLY A 121 8.69 -34.95 -16.76
CA GLY A 121 7.36 -34.52 -16.33
C GLY A 121 7.34 -33.21 -15.55
N LEU A 122 8.51 -32.67 -15.17
CA LEU A 122 8.58 -31.44 -14.36
C LEU A 122 7.97 -30.23 -15.07
N LYS A 123 8.23 -30.07 -16.38
CA LYS A 123 7.64 -28.98 -17.15
C LYS A 123 6.11 -29.01 -17.09
N GLU A 124 5.52 -30.17 -17.37
CA GLU A 124 4.07 -30.38 -17.33
C GLU A 124 3.51 -30.15 -15.92
N CYS A 125 4.20 -30.64 -14.90
CA CYS A 125 3.84 -30.45 -13.50
C CYS A 125 3.78 -28.96 -13.11
N PHE A 126 4.85 -28.19 -13.38
CA PHE A 126 4.89 -26.78 -13.03
C PHE A 126 3.96 -25.92 -13.90
N THR A 127 3.68 -26.32 -15.14
CA THR A 127 2.62 -25.68 -15.94
C THR A 127 1.26 -25.85 -15.27
N LEU A 128 0.91 -27.07 -14.85
CA LEU A 128 -0.36 -27.35 -14.18
C LEU A 128 -0.46 -26.65 -12.81
N PHE A 129 0.64 -26.56 -12.07
CA PHE A 129 0.73 -25.75 -10.85
C PHE A 129 0.44 -24.28 -11.12
N TYR A 130 1.08 -23.69 -12.13
CA TYR A 130 0.83 -22.31 -12.51
C TYR A 130 -0.62 -22.07 -12.95
N GLU A 131 -1.19 -22.96 -13.76
CA GLU A 131 -2.61 -22.90 -14.16
C GLU A 131 -3.56 -22.97 -12.95
N THR A 132 -3.22 -23.77 -11.95
CA THR A 132 -4.01 -23.87 -10.70
C THR A 132 -4.01 -22.54 -9.94
N LEU A 133 -2.87 -21.84 -9.89
CA LEU A 133 -2.78 -20.51 -9.30
C LEU A 133 -3.61 -19.48 -10.07
N VAL A 134 -3.54 -19.50 -11.40
CA VAL A 134 -4.33 -18.62 -12.29
C VAL A 134 -5.84 -18.88 -12.12
N LEU A 135 -6.25 -20.14 -11.93
CA LEU A 135 -7.64 -20.52 -11.69
C LEU A 135 -8.19 -19.96 -10.36
N LEU A 136 -7.36 -19.91 -9.31
CA LEU A 136 -7.76 -19.43 -7.98
C LEU A 136 -7.67 -17.91 -7.81
N GLU A 137 -6.84 -17.21 -8.58
CA GLU A 137 -6.63 -15.74 -8.46
C GLU A 137 -7.93 -14.90 -8.56
N PRO A 138 -8.92 -15.20 -9.44
CA PRO A 138 -10.20 -14.48 -9.46
C PRO A 138 -11.00 -14.59 -8.16
N TYR A 139 -10.81 -15.67 -7.42
CA TYR A 139 -11.53 -15.95 -6.17
C TYR A 139 -10.75 -15.55 -4.92
N ARG A 140 -9.61 -14.85 -5.07
CA ARG A 140 -8.71 -14.46 -3.97
C ARG A 140 -9.40 -13.77 -2.79
N VAL A 141 -10.48 -13.00 -3.02
CA VAL A 141 -11.23 -12.31 -1.95
C VAL A 141 -12.11 -13.27 -1.15
N LYS A 142 -12.59 -14.34 -1.78
CA LYS A 142 -13.46 -15.35 -1.15
C LYS A 142 -12.67 -16.50 -0.51
N TYR A 143 -11.63 -16.95 -1.20
CA TYR A 143 -10.86 -18.16 -0.85
C TYR A 143 -9.37 -17.87 -0.64
N GLU A 144 -9.07 -16.76 0.05
CA GLU A 144 -7.68 -16.34 0.34
C GLU A 144 -6.88 -17.43 1.05
N TYR A 145 -7.48 -18.10 2.04
CA TYR A 145 -6.83 -19.17 2.80
C TYR A 145 -6.42 -20.36 1.92
N ALA A 146 -7.25 -20.72 0.93
CA ALA A 146 -7.00 -21.83 0.02
C ALA A 146 -5.92 -21.45 -1.00
N LEU A 147 -6.01 -20.24 -1.57
CA LEU A 147 -4.96 -19.72 -2.45
C LEU A 147 -3.61 -19.67 -1.73
N ASN A 148 -3.56 -19.21 -0.48
CA ASN A 148 -2.33 -19.17 0.30
C ASN A 148 -1.77 -20.59 0.56
N ALA A 149 -2.61 -21.54 0.98
CA ALA A 149 -2.17 -22.91 1.22
C ALA A 149 -1.60 -23.58 -0.04
N VAL A 150 -2.26 -23.37 -1.19
CA VAL A 150 -1.78 -23.87 -2.49
C VAL A 150 -0.46 -23.20 -2.87
N MET A 151 -0.34 -21.88 -2.72
CA MET A 151 0.88 -21.13 -3.00
C MET A 151 2.07 -21.60 -2.16
N GLU A 152 1.91 -21.67 -0.83
CA GLU A 152 2.96 -22.12 0.10
C GLU A 152 3.44 -23.53 -0.26
N HIS A 153 2.51 -24.44 -0.55
CA HIS A 153 2.85 -25.81 -0.94
C HIS A 153 3.60 -25.87 -2.27
N ILE A 154 3.09 -25.22 -3.33
CA ILE A 154 3.74 -25.20 -4.64
C ILE A 154 5.13 -24.54 -4.55
N VAL A 155 5.27 -23.46 -3.80
CA VAL A 155 6.55 -22.76 -3.60
C VAL A 155 7.54 -23.66 -2.86
N SER A 156 7.12 -24.40 -1.82
CA SER A 156 7.99 -25.38 -1.16
C SER A 156 8.48 -26.47 -2.12
N LEU A 157 7.62 -26.91 -3.05
CA LEU A 157 8.00 -27.88 -4.08
C LEU A 157 9.01 -27.28 -5.08
N CYS A 158 8.89 -25.99 -5.39
CA CYS A 158 9.87 -25.29 -6.24
C CYS A 158 11.27 -25.29 -5.60
N HIS A 159 11.38 -24.99 -4.30
CA HIS A 159 12.68 -24.99 -3.59
C HIS A 159 13.32 -26.37 -3.54
N ASN A 160 12.52 -27.45 -3.44
CA ASN A 160 13.06 -28.81 -3.43
C ASN A 160 13.73 -29.21 -4.76
N ILE A 161 13.51 -28.45 -5.83
CA ILE A 161 14.00 -28.72 -7.19
C ILE A 161 15.06 -27.69 -7.62
N GLU A 162 15.46 -26.78 -6.71
CA GLU A 162 16.41 -25.70 -7.00
C GLU A 162 17.73 -26.23 -7.58
N GLY A 163 18.17 -25.65 -8.70
CA GLY A 163 19.36 -26.08 -9.46
C GLY A 163 19.13 -27.23 -10.45
N GLN A 164 17.92 -27.77 -10.54
CA GLN A 164 17.53 -28.79 -11.53
C GLN A 164 16.41 -28.31 -12.46
N GLU A 165 16.14 -26.99 -12.52
CA GLU A 165 14.93 -26.46 -13.15
C GLU A 165 14.80 -26.75 -14.65
N ARG A 166 15.93 -26.91 -15.38
CA ARG A 166 16.00 -27.22 -16.83
C ARG A 166 14.84 -26.58 -17.64
N ASP A 167 13.95 -27.39 -18.19
CA ASP A 167 12.85 -26.96 -19.07
C ASP A 167 11.64 -26.36 -18.32
N ALA A 168 11.63 -26.45 -16.98
CA ALA A 168 10.58 -25.93 -16.11
C ALA A 168 10.90 -24.54 -15.52
N ALA A 169 12.10 -24.01 -15.75
CA ALA A 169 12.57 -22.74 -15.20
C ALA A 169 11.60 -21.57 -15.49
N GLU A 170 10.98 -21.53 -16.67
CA GLU A 170 9.98 -20.51 -17.01
C GLU A 170 8.76 -20.57 -16.09
N MET A 171 8.21 -21.76 -15.86
CA MET A 171 7.02 -21.92 -15.02
C MET A 171 7.34 -21.66 -13.55
N ILE A 172 8.51 -22.11 -13.08
CA ILE A 172 8.99 -21.84 -11.71
C ILE A 172 9.15 -20.33 -11.50
N ALA A 173 9.77 -19.61 -12.44
CA ALA A 173 9.87 -18.16 -12.38
C ALA A 173 8.50 -17.48 -12.33
N ARG A 174 7.52 -17.94 -13.11
CA ARG A 174 6.14 -17.41 -13.06
C ARG A 174 5.46 -17.68 -11.72
N ILE A 175 5.68 -18.85 -11.11
CA ILE A 175 5.16 -19.19 -9.79
C ILE A 175 5.77 -18.27 -8.73
N TYR A 176 7.10 -18.17 -8.67
CA TYR A 176 7.78 -17.26 -7.71
C TYR A 176 7.35 -15.81 -7.91
N PHE A 177 7.20 -15.37 -9.16
CA PHE A 177 6.71 -14.04 -9.45
C PHE A 177 5.28 -13.78 -8.95
N THR A 178 4.39 -14.76 -9.13
CA THR A 178 2.99 -14.66 -8.67
C THR A 178 2.94 -14.68 -7.14
N TYR A 179 3.78 -15.49 -6.50
CA TYR A 179 3.89 -15.53 -5.05
C TYR A 179 4.45 -14.23 -4.47
N ALA A 180 5.47 -13.64 -5.10
CA ALA A 180 5.98 -12.33 -4.70
C ALA A 180 4.92 -11.23 -4.78
N LYS A 181 4.07 -11.23 -5.82
CA LYS A 181 2.90 -10.33 -5.91
C LYS A 181 1.90 -10.54 -4.79
N TYR A 182 1.69 -11.79 -4.37
CA TYR A 182 0.83 -12.10 -3.22
C TYR A 182 1.43 -11.54 -1.92
N LEU A 183 2.72 -11.78 -1.66
CA LEU A 183 3.43 -11.26 -0.49
C LEU A 183 3.48 -9.72 -0.43
N GLU A 184 3.56 -9.06 -1.59
CA GLU A 184 3.47 -7.59 -1.66
C GLU A 184 2.12 -7.10 -1.11
N ARG A 185 1.02 -7.79 -1.43
CA ARG A 185 -0.33 -7.42 -0.99
C ARG A 185 -0.55 -7.68 0.49
N THR A 186 0.04 -8.75 1.04
CA THR A 186 -0.05 -9.07 2.48
C THR A 186 0.87 -8.18 3.33
N GLY A 187 1.80 -7.44 2.71
CA GLY A 187 2.71 -6.52 3.39
C GLY A 187 4.04 -7.15 3.79
N GLU A 188 4.30 -8.40 3.44
CA GLU A 188 5.56 -9.11 3.69
C GLU A 188 6.65 -8.74 2.66
N ARG A 189 7.04 -7.46 2.65
CA ARG A 189 7.92 -6.89 1.62
C ARG A 189 9.31 -7.53 1.57
N ALA A 190 9.89 -7.89 2.71
CA ALA A 190 11.22 -8.51 2.76
C ALA A 190 11.21 -9.87 2.01
N ASN A 191 10.20 -10.70 2.26
CA ASN A 191 10.01 -11.96 1.56
C ASN A 191 9.69 -11.73 0.08
N ALA A 192 8.85 -10.74 -0.26
CA ALA A 192 8.59 -10.41 -1.66
C ALA A 192 9.88 -10.05 -2.42
N ILE A 193 10.80 -9.29 -1.80
CA ILE A 193 12.09 -8.93 -2.40
C ILE A 193 12.97 -10.16 -2.63
N THR A 194 13.04 -11.12 -1.69
CA THR A 194 13.85 -12.33 -1.87
C THR A 194 13.33 -13.17 -3.03
N TYR A 195 12.01 -13.41 -3.10
CA TYR A 195 11.40 -14.13 -4.22
C TYR A 195 11.55 -13.40 -5.56
N LEU A 196 11.54 -12.06 -5.57
CA LEU A 196 11.80 -11.32 -6.79
C LEU A 196 13.25 -11.38 -7.24
N GLN A 197 14.20 -11.47 -6.31
CA GLN A 197 15.62 -11.68 -6.64
C GLN A 197 15.85 -13.06 -7.24
N THR A 198 15.32 -14.12 -6.63
CA THR A 198 15.42 -15.48 -7.18
C THR A 198 14.73 -15.60 -8.54
N THR A 199 13.54 -14.97 -8.68
CA THR A 199 12.86 -14.88 -9.98
C THR A 199 13.71 -14.16 -11.02
N LEU A 200 14.36 -13.05 -10.65
CA LEU A 200 15.19 -12.30 -11.58
C LEU A 200 16.37 -13.13 -12.09
N GLU A 201 17.02 -13.89 -11.21
CA GLU A 201 18.13 -14.77 -11.58
C GLU A 201 17.72 -15.82 -12.61
N LEU A 202 16.51 -16.40 -12.47
CA LEU A 202 15.96 -17.37 -13.42
C LEU A 202 15.58 -16.75 -14.77
N VAL A 203 15.10 -15.50 -14.78
CA VAL A 203 14.55 -14.88 -16.00
C VAL A 203 15.61 -14.07 -16.77
N ARG A 204 16.69 -13.64 -16.11
CA ARG A 204 17.74 -12.83 -16.71
C ARG A 204 18.37 -13.54 -17.91
N GLY A 205 18.39 -12.85 -19.06
CA GLY A 205 18.90 -13.40 -20.32
C GLY A 205 17.88 -14.20 -21.14
N HIS A 206 16.67 -14.44 -20.61
CA HIS A 206 15.60 -15.12 -21.31
C HIS A 206 14.53 -14.14 -21.82
N MET A 207 13.99 -14.42 -23.01
CA MET A 207 12.98 -13.61 -23.69
C MET A 207 11.57 -14.20 -23.51
N TRP A 208 11.20 -14.55 -22.27
CA TRP A 208 9.88 -15.11 -21.97
C TRP A 208 8.81 -14.01 -21.92
N PRO A 209 7.66 -14.15 -22.60
CA PRO A 209 6.62 -13.13 -22.60
C PRO A 209 5.97 -13.04 -21.21
N ALA A 210 5.61 -11.85 -20.74
CA ALA A 210 4.98 -11.70 -19.42
C ALA A 210 3.62 -12.42 -19.34
N GLU A 211 2.82 -12.34 -20.40
CA GLU A 211 1.56 -13.07 -20.56
C GLU A 211 1.73 -14.19 -21.58
N MET A 212 1.14 -15.36 -21.32
CA MET A 212 1.24 -16.53 -22.21
C MET A 212 0.67 -16.25 -23.61
N ASP A 213 -0.36 -15.41 -23.70
CA ASP A 213 -1.08 -15.11 -24.95
C ASP A 213 -0.60 -13.82 -25.63
N SER A 214 0.50 -13.21 -25.15
CA SER A 214 0.96 -11.93 -25.69
C SER A 214 1.53 -12.08 -27.10
N ARG A 215 1.13 -11.17 -28.00
CA ARG A 215 1.70 -11.09 -29.36
C ARG A 215 3.20 -10.78 -29.28
N ALA A 216 3.96 -11.26 -30.27
CA ALA A 216 5.39 -10.96 -30.40
C ALA A 216 5.63 -9.44 -30.32
N GLY A 217 6.39 -9.01 -29.31
CA GLY A 217 6.59 -7.59 -28.95
C GLY A 217 5.97 -7.16 -27.62
N GLY A 218 5.29 -8.05 -26.90
CA GLY A 218 4.80 -7.80 -25.53
C GLY A 218 5.91 -7.59 -24.50
N VAL A 219 5.54 -7.07 -23.32
CA VAL A 219 6.46 -6.91 -22.18
C VAL A 219 7.03 -8.27 -21.79
N ILE A 220 8.35 -8.33 -21.61
CA ILE A 220 9.07 -9.56 -21.26
C ILE A 220 9.01 -9.73 -19.74
N LEU A 221 8.95 -10.98 -19.27
CA LEU A 221 8.94 -11.28 -17.84
C LEU A 221 10.14 -10.65 -17.11
N HIS A 222 11.32 -10.63 -17.75
CA HIS A 222 12.52 -9.98 -17.22
C HIS A 222 12.27 -8.50 -16.90
N GLU A 223 11.69 -7.76 -17.86
CA GLU A 223 11.39 -6.34 -17.69
C GLU A 223 10.40 -6.11 -16.55
N LEU A 224 9.38 -6.96 -16.46
CA LEU A 224 8.31 -6.82 -15.49
C LEU A 224 8.79 -7.14 -14.06
N VAL A 225 9.59 -8.20 -13.90
CA VAL A 225 10.23 -8.57 -12.62
C VAL A 225 11.20 -7.47 -12.19
N ALA A 226 12.06 -6.99 -13.09
CA ALA A 226 13.04 -5.95 -12.78
C ALA A 226 12.38 -4.63 -12.34
N GLN A 227 11.30 -4.20 -13.01
CA GLN A 227 10.52 -3.03 -12.60
C GLN A 227 9.91 -3.20 -11.21
N MET A 228 9.30 -4.35 -10.94
CA MET A 228 8.64 -4.61 -9.67
C MET A 228 9.67 -4.69 -8.53
N LEU A 229 10.78 -5.38 -8.75
CA LEU A 229 11.88 -5.45 -7.80
C LEU A 229 12.48 -4.08 -7.52
N ALA A 230 12.73 -3.26 -8.55
CA ALA A 230 13.24 -1.90 -8.37
C ALA A 230 12.31 -1.06 -7.50
N ARG A 231 11.00 -1.08 -7.76
CA ARG A 231 10.01 -0.36 -6.94
C ARG A 231 9.98 -0.84 -5.49
N GLN A 232 9.98 -2.16 -5.27
CA GLN A 232 9.98 -2.71 -3.90
C GLN A 232 11.26 -2.36 -3.13
N LEU A 233 12.43 -2.37 -3.79
CA LEU A 233 13.69 -1.94 -3.19
C LEU A 233 13.65 -0.47 -2.74
N LEU A 234 13.08 0.42 -3.55
CA LEU A 234 12.95 1.84 -3.17
C LEU A 234 11.99 2.04 -2.00
N ILE A 235 10.82 1.37 -2.03
CA ILE A 235 9.83 1.45 -0.96
C ILE A 235 10.41 0.93 0.35
N TYR A 236 11.06 -0.24 0.32
CA TYR A 236 11.68 -0.83 1.51
C TYR A 236 12.86 0.03 2.01
N GLY A 237 13.69 0.56 1.09
CA GLY A 237 14.76 1.51 1.41
C GLY A 237 14.26 2.72 2.19
N ARG A 238 13.12 3.30 1.80
CA ARG A 238 12.49 4.43 2.51
C ARG A 238 12.02 4.08 3.92
N GLN A 239 11.70 2.82 4.20
CA GLN A 239 11.32 2.38 5.55
C GLN A 239 12.54 2.23 6.47
N ILE A 240 13.65 1.72 5.94
CA ILE A 240 14.84 1.40 6.75
C ILE A 240 15.84 2.57 6.84
N VAL A 241 15.77 3.58 5.97
CA VAL A 241 16.80 4.65 5.85
C VAL A 241 17.18 5.31 7.17
N ARG A 242 16.21 5.52 8.08
CA ARG A 242 16.47 6.14 9.39
C ARG A 242 17.30 5.27 10.34
N HIS A 243 17.29 3.95 10.13
CA HIS A 243 18.01 2.98 10.95
C HIS A 243 19.28 2.48 10.24
N GLN A 244 19.20 2.23 8.94
CA GLN A 244 20.25 1.64 8.11
C GLN A 244 20.37 2.41 6.78
N PRO A 245 20.97 3.61 6.77
CA PRO A 245 21.04 4.44 5.57
C PRO A 245 21.92 3.84 4.47
N ASP A 246 23.03 3.17 4.81
CA ASP A 246 23.93 2.60 3.81
C ASP A 246 23.28 1.45 3.02
N GLU A 247 22.48 0.61 3.69
CA GLU A 247 21.71 -0.44 3.03
C GLU A 247 20.64 0.14 2.10
N ALA A 248 19.95 1.20 2.53
CA ALA A 248 18.96 1.89 1.68
C ALA A 248 19.61 2.48 0.42
N ILE A 249 20.79 3.10 0.55
CA ILE A 249 21.55 3.65 -0.59
C ILE A 249 21.94 2.54 -1.56
N GLU A 250 22.40 1.39 -1.06
CA GLU A 250 22.77 0.26 -1.92
C GLU A 250 21.54 -0.35 -2.60
N MET A 251 20.39 -0.41 -1.94
CA MET A 251 19.12 -0.83 -2.56
C MET A 251 18.72 0.10 -3.71
N ALA A 252 18.84 1.42 -3.53
CA ALA A 252 18.56 2.38 -4.61
C ALA A 252 19.56 2.26 -5.77
N ARG A 253 20.84 1.97 -5.48
CA ARG A 253 21.85 1.69 -6.50
C ARG A 253 21.49 0.42 -7.28
N ARG A 254 21.14 -0.67 -6.60
CA ARG A 254 20.68 -1.92 -7.23
C ARG A 254 19.46 -1.67 -8.11
N ALA A 255 18.46 -0.94 -7.63
CA ALA A 255 17.29 -0.56 -8.41
C ALA A 255 17.67 0.22 -9.69
N THR A 256 18.64 1.14 -9.60
CA THR A 256 19.14 1.89 -10.77
C THR A 256 19.78 0.97 -11.81
N VAL A 257 20.59 -0.01 -11.38
CA VAL A 257 21.23 -0.98 -12.28
C VAL A 257 20.17 -1.85 -12.98
N LEU A 258 19.17 -2.33 -12.24
CA LEU A 258 18.08 -3.14 -12.81
C LEU A 258 17.32 -2.39 -13.91
N ILE A 259 16.98 -1.12 -13.69
CA ILE A 259 16.28 -0.31 -14.69
C ILE A 259 17.19 0.02 -15.89
N ALA A 260 18.49 0.22 -15.64
CA ALA A 260 19.46 0.42 -16.72
C ALA A 260 19.65 -0.83 -17.59
N GLU A 261 19.56 -2.04 -17.02
CA GLU A 261 19.65 -3.32 -17.76
C GLU A 261 18.48 -3.50 -18.74
N ILE A 262 17.27 -3.08 -18.37
CA ILE A 262 16.05 -3.29 -19.18
C ILE A 262 15.75 -2.16 -20.18
N GLY A 263 16.36 -0.99 -20.01
CA GLY A 263 16.27 0.13 -20.94
C GLY A 263 15.84 1.44 -20.28
N ARG A 264 16.77 2.39 -20.21
CA ARG A 264 16.60 3.69 -19.52
C ARG A 264 15.50 4.56 -20.11
N GLU A 265 15.40 4.62 -21.43
CA GLU A 265 14.43 5.51 -22.11
C GLU A 265 12.99 5.01 -21.98
N LYS A 266 12.81 3.69 -22.01
CA LYS A 266 11.49 3.05 -21.87
C LYS A 266 10.90 3.23 -20.48
N TYR A 267 11.76 3.22 -19.45
CA TYR A 267 11.39 3.28 -18.04
C TYR A 267 11.98 4.50 -17.34
N LEU A 268 11.93 5.65 -18.03
CA LEU A 268 12.52 6.90 -17.57
C LEU A 268 11.94 7.39 -16.24
N ASP A 269 10.65 7.12 -15.99
CA ASP A 269 9.96 7.45 -14.74
C ASP A 269 10.60 6.76 -13.54
N ILE A 270 10.77 5.43 -13.61
CA ILE A 270 11.38 4.64 -12.54
C ILE A 270 12.86 4.99 -12.44
N PHE A 271 13.54 5.18 -13.57
CA PHE A 271 14.95 5.59 -13.59
C PHE A 271 15.17 6.92 -12.87
N CYS A 272 14.34 7.94 -13.12
CA CYS A 272 14.43 9.21 -12.39
C CYS A 272 14.10 9.04 -10.91
N ASP A 273 13.08 8.25 -10.58
CA ASP A 273 12.70 7.99 -9.17
C ASP A 273 13.82 7.27 -8.40
N THR A 274 14.60 6.36 -9.02
CA THR A 274 15.71 5.68 -8.32
C THR A 274 16.79 6.66 -7.88
N TYR A 275 17.13 7.66 -8.71
CA TYR A 275 18.09 8.70 -8.33
C TYR A 275 17.52 9.69 -7.32
N LEU A 276 16.22 10.02 -7.40
CA LEU A 276 15.56 10.89 -6.43
C LEU A 276 15.50 10.23 -5.04
N GLU A 277 15.10 8.97 -4.96
CA GLU A 277 15.09 8.24 -3.69
C GLU A 277 16.52 8.02 -3.16
N ARG A 278 17.50 7.76 -4.03
CA ARG A 278 18.91 7.71 -3.62
C ARG A 278 19.40 9.05 -3.04
N ALA A 279 19.04 10.16 -3.69
CA ALA A 279 19.37 11.50 -3.18
C ALA A 279 18.74 11.72 -1.81
N PHE A 280 17.47 11.34 -1.63
CA PHE A 280 16.79 11.38 -0.34
C PHE A 280 17.51 10.54 0.73
N PHE A 281 17.92 9.30 0.42
CA PHE A 281 18.65 8.46 1.37
C PHE A 281 20.00 9.05 1.78
N LEU A 282 20.71 9.67 0.83
CA LEU A 282 21.95 10.39 1.11
C LEU A 282 21.72 11.63 1.98
N MET A 283 20.61 12.35 1.78
CA MET A 283 20.24 13.51 2.59
C MET A 283 19.86 13.10 4.02
N GLU A 284 19.13 12.01 4.22
CA GLU A 284 18.81 11.47 5.55
C GLU A 284 20.08 11.02 6.30
N LYS A 285 21.10 10.52 5.57
CA LYS A 285 22.43 10.24 6.13
C LYS A 285 23.21 11.51 6.50
N GLY A 286 22.89 12.65 5.88
CA GLY A 286 23.61 13.93 6.02
C GLY A 286 24.63 14.21 4.91
N ASP A 287 24.75 13.32 3.91
CA ASP A 287 25.70 13.43 2.80
C ASP A 287 25.10 14.24 1.64
N TYR A 288 24.96 15.56 1.82
CA TYR A 288 24.32 16.45 0.84
C TYR A 288 25.11 16.61 -0.47
N HIS A 289 26.44 16.45 -0.46
CA HIS A 289 27.25 16.59 -1.67
C HIS A 289 27.01 15.45 -2.67
N PRO A 290 27.11 14.15 -2.28
CA PRO A 290 26.66 13.04 -3.13
C PRO A 290 25.18 13.14 -3.54
N ALA A 291 24.29 13.63 -2.67
CA ALA A 291 22.89 13.81 -3.00
C ALA A 291 22.71 14.82 -4.15
N MET A 292 23.39 15.97 -4.07
CA MET A 292 23.36 16.98 -5.12
C MET A 292 23.91 16.45 -6.45
N LEU A 293 24.99 15.64 -6.43
CA LEU A 293 25.50 14.99 -7.64
C LEU A 293 24.46 14.06 -8.27
N CYS A 294 23.70 13.30 -7.48
CA CYS A 294 22.60 12.47 -7.99
C CYS A 294 21.53 13.31 -8.69
N LEU A 295 21.19 14.48 -8.13
CA LEU A 295 20.22 15.41 -8.72
C LEU A 295 20.76 16.03 -10.02
N GLU A 296 22.02 16.45 -10.07
CA GLU A 296 22.61 17.01 -11.28
C GLU A 296 22.63 16.02 -12.46
N LEU A 297 22.85 14.73 -12.17
CA LEU A 297 22.86 13.67 -13.19
C LEU A 297 21.51 13.49 -13.91
N ILE A 298 20.41 13.68 -13.18
CA ILE A 298 19.04 13.51 -13.71
C ILE A 298 18.37 14.82 -14.13
N ARG A 299 19.00 15.96 -13.84
CA ARG A 299 18.48 17.30 -14.16
C ARG A 299 18.04 17.44 -15.62
N PRO A 300 18.84 17.07 -16.65
CA PRO A 300 18.43 17.31 -18.03
C PRO A 300 17.21 16.49 -18.43
N GLN A 301 17.08 15.24 -17.94
CA GLN A 301 15.93 14.39 -18.23
C GLN A 301 14.67 14.92 -17.55
N ILE A 302 14.76 15.30 -16.27
CA ILE A 302 13.62 15.80 -15.50
C ILE A 302 13.09 17.12 -16.08
N ILE A 303 13.97 18.05 -16.45
CA ILE A 303 13.54 19.34 -17.05
C ILE A 303 12.89 19.14 -18.42
N ALA A 304 13.36 18.18 -19.22
CA ALA A 304 12.76 17.87 -20.51
C ALA A 304 11.35 17.25 -20.38
N CYS A 305 11.08 16.57 -19.26
CA CYS A 305 9.83 15.86 -19.02
C CYS A 305 8.75 16.78 -18.42
N THR A 306 7.90 17.33 -19.30
CA THR A 306 6.77 18.21 -18.91
C THR A 306 5.43 17.49 -18.82
N GLU A 307 5.36 16.20 -19.14
CA GLU A 307 4.13 15.43 -19.10
C GLU A 307 3.60 15.27 -17.67
N TYR A 308 2.27 15.17 -17.53
CA TYR A 308 1.59 15.01 -16.24
C TYR A 308 2.16 13.87 -15.37
N LYS A 309 2.55 12.75 -16.00
CA LYS A 309 3.12 11.60 -15.28
C LYS A 309 4.43 11.90 -14.55
N PHE A 310 5.17 12.93 -14.97
CA PHE A 310 6.45 13.34 -14.36
C PHE A 310 6.29 14.48 -13.35
N VAL A 311 5.11 15.07 -13.20
CA VAL A 311 4.89 16.21 -12.27
C VAL A 311 5.33 15.88 -10.85
N LYS A 312 4.99 14.70 -10.35
CA LYS A 312 5.42 14.24 -9.02
C LYS A 312 6.94 14.15 -8.88
N LEU A 313 7.62 13.67 -9.93
CA LEU A 313 9.08 13.59 -9.96
C LEU A 313 9.71 14.99 -10.03
N ASN A 314 9.15 15.90 -10.82
CA ASN A 314 9.58 17.30 -10.91
C ASN A 314 9.44 18.02 -9.56
N MET A 315 8.33 17.82 -8.85
CA MET A 315 8.14 18.37 -7.51
C MET A 315 9.17 17.83 -6.51
N LYS A 316 9.36 16.50 -6.45
CA LYS A 316 10.38 15.85 -5.60
C LYS A 316 11.79 16.40 -5.92
N PHE A 317 12.12 16.52 -7.20
CA PHE A 317 13.40 17.05 -7.66
C PHE A 317 13.66 18.46 -7.12
N TYR A 318 12.72 19.39 -7.32
CA TYR A 318 12.89 20.76 -6.84
C TYR A 318 12.88 20.87 -5.31
N LEU A 319 12.12 20.01 -4.62
CA LEU A 319 12.14 19.91 -3.17
C LEU A 319 13.54 19.49 -2.66
N TYR A 320 14.10 18.40 -3.17
CA TYR A 320 15.42 17.90 -2.76
C TYR A 320 16.55 18.84 -3.18
N GLN A 321 16.44 19.47 -4.36
CA GLN A 321 17.36 20.50 -4.80
C GLN A 321 17.34 21.70 -3.85
N GLY A 322 16.16 22.12 -3.39
CA GLY A 322 16.00 23.20 -2.42
C GLY A 322 16.64 22.86 -1.07
N GLN A 323 16.43 21.66 -0.56
CA GLN A 323 17.02 21.18 0.69
C GLN A 323 18.55 21.05 0.61
N CYS A 324 19.09 20.53 -0.49
CA CYS A 324 20.55 20.51 -0.71
C CYS A 324 21.12 21.94 -0.79
N ALA A 325 20.45 22.84 -1.51
CA ALA A 325 20.88 24.23 -1.60
C ALA A 325 20.84 24.95 -0.23
N GLU A 326 19.84 24.65 0.61
CA GLU A 326 19.79 25.14 2.00
C GLU A 326 20.98 24.62 2.82
N SER A 327 21.35 23.34 2.71
CA SER A 327 22.51 22.80 3.44
C SER A 327 23.85 23.42 3.03
N PHE A 328 23.96 23.94 1.80
CA PHE A 328 25.14 24.65 1.30
C PHE A 328 25.06 26.18 1.53
N ASP A 329 24.07 26.65 2.28
CA ASP A 329 23.77 28.07 2.52
C ASP A 329 23.57 28.92 1.25
N TYR A 330 23.16 28.28 0.14
CA TYR A 330 22.73 28.98 -1.08
C TYR A 330 21.24 29.36 -0.99
N ILE A 331 20.93 30.29 -0.09
CA ILE A 331 19.56 30.66 0.29
C ILE A 331 18.70 31.04 -0.93
N GLU A 332 19.19 31.88 -1.83
CA GLU A 332 18.43 32.32 -3.02
C GLU A 332 18.10 31.15 -3.96
N LYS A 333 19.04 30.22 -4.15
CA LYS A 333 18.81 29.01 -4.96
C LYS A 333 17.81 28.08 -4.28
N ALA A 334 17.86 27.95 -2.96
CA ALA A 334 16.92 27.17 -2.19
C ALA A 334 15.49 27.73 -2.30
N ILE A 335 15.33 29.05 -2.11
CA ILE A 335 14.04 29.74 -2.27
C ILE A 335 13.49 29.57 -3.69
N SER A 336 14.32 29.77 -4.72
CA SER A 336 13.92 29.59 -6.12
C SER A 336 13.44 28.17 -6.41
N SER A 337 14.16 27.17 -5.90
CA SER A 337 13.80 25.75 -6.07
C SER A 337 12.49 25.42 -5.36
N PHE A 338 12.33 25.83 -4.11
CA PHE A 338 11.08 25.62 -3.36
C PHE A 338 9.89 26.37 -3.98
N LYS A 339 10.07 27.59 -4.49
CA LYS A 339 9.02 28.32 -5.21
C LYS A 339 8.55 27.56 -6.47
N ARG A 340 9.48 26.96 -7.22
CA ARG A 340 9.14 26.10 -8.38
C ARG A 340 8.35 24.87 -7.95
N ALA A 341 8.80 24.20 -6.90
CA ALA A 341 8.07 23.05 -6.33
C ALA A 341 6.65 23.45 -5.88
N LEU A 342 6.51 24.61 -5.21
CA LEU A 342 5.23 25.12 -4.71
C LEU A 342 4.26 25.46 -5.84
N ARG A 343 4.76 26.05 -6.93
CA ARG A 343 3.95 26.34 -8.11
C ARG A 343 3.37 25.07 -8.72
N LEU A 344 4.21 24.03 -8.84
CA LEU A 344 3.77 22.73 -9.36
C LEU A 344 2.77 22.06 -8.42
N SER A 345 3.02 22.06 -7.10
CA SER A 345 2.10 21.42 -6.15
C SER A 345 0.73 22.09 -6.12
N ARG A 346 0.67 23.42 -6.23
CA ARG A 346 -0.60 24.15 -6.33
C ARG A 346 -1.33 23.92 -7.65
N LEU A 347 -0.59 23.91 -8.76
CA LEU A 347 -1.17 23.73 -10.10
C LEU A 347 -1.85 22.36 -10.25
N TYR A 348 -1.31 21.33 -9.60
CA TYR A 348 -1.79 19.95 -9.68
C TYR A 348 -2.45 19.44 -8.39
N ASP A 349 -2.81 20.35 -7.48
CA ASP A 349 -3.50 20.10 -6.21
C ASP A 349 -2.85 19.03 -5.29
N HIS A 350 -1.52 19.01 -5.27
CA HIS A 350 -0.71 18.16 -4.41
C HIS A 350 -0.49 18.79 -3.04
N LYS A 351 -1.53 18.79 -2.21
CA LYS A 351 -1.56 19.49 -0.91
C LYS A 351 -0.54 18.98 0.11
N GLU A 352 -0.29 17.68 0.18
CA GLU A 352 0.69 17.10 1.10
C GLU A 352 2.09 17.67 0.83
N GLN A 353 2.51 17.66 -0.44
CA GLN A 353 3.78 18.25 -0.88
C GLN A 353 3.76 19.77 -0.71
N GLU A 354 2.64 20.45 -0.98
CA GLU A 354 2.48 21.88 -0.72
C GLU A 354 2.80 22.23 0.74
N ALA A 355 2.25 21.49 1.70
CA ALA A 355 2.48 21.75 3.12
C ALA A 355 3.96 21.55 3.51
N GLU A 356 4.61 20.49 3.00
CA GLU A 356 6.03 20.25 3.24
C GLU A 356 6.92 21.37 2.67
N ILE A 357 6.64 21.81 1.44
CA ILE A 357 7.37 22.90 0.78
C ILE A 357 7.19 24.21 1.55
N LEU A 358 5.97 24.49 2.04
CA LEU A 358 5.69 25.67 2.86
C LEU A 358 6.45 25.64 4.19
N LEU A 359 6.60 24.48 4.83
CA LEU A 359 7.43 24.37 6.03
C LEU A 359 8.90 24.72 5.75
N ASN A 360 9.46 24.23 4.64
CA ASN A 360 10.85 24.51 4.28
C ASN A 360 11.07 25.98 3.87
N LEU A 361 10.14 26.57 3.11
CA LEU A 361 10.16 28.01 2.84
C LEU A 361 10.05 28.84 4.12
N GLY A 362 9.17 28.44 5.05
CA GLY A 362 9.02 29.12 6.34
C GLY A 362 10.31 29.12 7.15
N LYS A 363 11.07 28.01 7.16
CA LYS A 363 12.38 27.93 7.83
C LYS A 363 13.40 28.89 7.20
N LEU A 364 13.45 28.97 5.88
CA LEU A 364 14.35 29.89 5.19
C LEU A 364 14.00 31.36 5.46
N PHE A 365 12.72 31.72 5.36
CA PHE A 365 12.29 33.09 5.63
C PHE A 365 12.45 33.47 7.11
N ALA A 366 12.37 32.52 8.03
CA ALA A 366 12.64 32.75 9.46
C ALA A 366 14.10 33.13 9.75
N ARG A 367 15.05 32.82 8.85
CA ARG A 367 16.46 33.25 9.01
C ARG A 367 16.66 34.75 8.80
N ASP A 368 15.75 35.40 8.09
CA ASP A 368 15.78 36.83 7.79
C ASP A 368 14.77 37.57 8.68
N THR A 369 15.27 38.45 9.55
CA THR A 369 14.45 39.20 10.51
C THR A 369 13.45 40.13 9.84
N GLN A 370 13.64 40.50 8.58
CA GLN A 370 12.70 41.32 7.82
C GLN A 370 11.55 40.50 7.21
N LYS A 371 11.69 39.17 7.12
CA LYS A 371 10.75 38.26 6.45
C LYS A 371 9.98 37.36 7.40
N THR A 372 10.03 37.61 8.70
CA THR A 372 9.34 36.77 9.70
C THR A 372 7.83 36.71 9.49
N ASN A 373 7.20 37.80 9.05
CA ASN A 373 5.78 37.82 8.68
C ASN A 373 5.44 36.83 7.55
N ILE A 374 6.35 36.66 6.58
CA ILE A 374 6.19 35.69 5.49
C ILE A 374 6.33 34.27 6.04
N ALA A 375 7.32 34.03 6.91
CA ALA A 375 7.50 32.74 7.57
C ALA A 375 6.25 32.31 8.37
N LYS A 376 5.65 33.23 9.14
CA LYS A 376 4.39 32.99 9.86
C LYS A 376 3.25 32.56 8.93
N LYS A 377 3.11 33.24 7.79
CA LYS A 377 2.11 32.87 6.76
C LYS A 377 2.34 31.47 6.23
N CYS A 378 3.58 31.11 5.90
CA CYS A 378 3.93 29.77 5.45
C CYS A 378 3.56 28.69 6.47
N TYR A 379 3.91 28.87 7.75
CA TYR A 379 3.57 27.91 8.80
C TYR A 379 2.07 27.80 9.05
N ASN A 380 1.32 28.90 8.99
CA ASN A 380 -0.13 28.88 9.13
C ASN A 380 -0.82 28.15 7.97
N GLN A 381 -0.37 28.38 6.74
CA GLN A 381 -0.90 27.67 5.56
C GLN A 381 -0.60 26.17 5.64
N ALA A 382 0.64 25.78 5.97
CA ALA A 382 1.00 24.38 6.18
C ALA A 382 0.14 23.71 7.28
N LYS A 383 -0.05 24.41 8.41
CA LYS A 383 -0.91 23.96 9.50
C LYS A 383 -2.37 23.74 9.06
N SER A 384 -2.93 24.64 8.25
CA SER A 384 -4.30 24.50 7.73
C SER A 384 -4.41 23.22 6.91
N ILE A 385 -3.48 23.00 5.99
CA ILE A 385 -3.47 21.80 5.15
C ILE A 385 -3.36 20.54 6.02
N TYR A 386 -2.46 20.49 7.01
CA TYR A 386 -2.36 19.31 7.89
C TYR A 386 -3.61 19.05 8.73
N ILE A 387 -4.40 20.08 9.05
CA ILE A 387 -5.70 19.92 9.71
C ILE A 387 -6.69 19.25 8.76
N ASP A 388 -6.75 19.70 7.51
CA ASP A 388 -7.65 19.15 6.49
C ASP A 388 -7.36 17.67 6.20
N TYR A 389 -6.08 17.26 6.26
CA TYR A 389 -5.63 15.89 6.07
C TYR A 389 -5.57 15.03 7.35
N ASN A 390 -5.94 15.59 8.50
CA ASN A 390 -5.87 14.93 9.82
C ASN A 390 -4.46 14.39 10.20
N ASP A 391 -3.39 15.02 9.69
CA ASP A 391 -2.01 14.67 10.03
C ASP A 391 -1.58 15.35 11.34
N THR A 392 -1.77 14.64 12.45
CA THR A 392 -1.45 15.14 13.79
C THR A 392 0.04 15.35 14.03
N HIS A 393 0.91 14.58 13.35
CA HIS A 393 2.36 14.67 13.57
C HIS A 393 2.91 15.90 12.88
N SER A 394 2.65 16.07 11.58
CA SER A 394 3.14 17.21 10.81
C SER A 394 2.54 18.53 11.28
N LYS A 395 1.29 18.52 11.77
CA LYS A 395 0.67 19.65 12.46
C LYS A 395 1.48 20.10 13.68
N LYS A 396 1.94 19.17 14.53
CA LYS A 396 2.76 19.51 15.71
C LYS A 396 4.07 20.16 15.29
N THR A 397 4.69 19.67 14.22
CA THR A 397 5.92 20.26 13.64
C THR A 397 5.67 21.70 13.17
N ALA A 398 4.59 21.95 12.43
CA ALA A 398 4.23 23.30 11.98
C ALA A 398 4.01 24.26 13.16
N VAL A 399 3.28 23.81 14.19
CA VAL A 399 3.02 24.59 15.41
C VAL A 399 4.32 24.85 16.19
N PHE A 400 5.19 23.86 16.30
CA PHE A 400 6.48 24.01 16.97
C PHE A 400 7.38 25.03 16.26
N LEU A 401 7.50 24.96 14.93
CA LEU A 401 8.30 25.90 14.14
C LEU A 401 7.75 27.33 14.24
N MET A 402 6.42 27.48 14.24
CA MET A 402 5.76 28.76 14.48
C MET A 402 6.08 29.29 15.89
N ALA A 403 5.96 28.46 16.92
CA ALA A 403 6.26 28.86 18.30
C ALA A 403 7.73 29.25 18.47
N LYS A 404 8.65 28.53 17.83
CA LYS A 404 10.08 28.86 17.81
C LYS A 404 10.32 30.23 17.19
N LEU A 405 9.74 30.50 16.02
CA LEU A 405 9.88 31.80 15.35
C LEU A 405 9.38 32.96 16.24
N MET A 406 8.24 32.78 16.89
CA MET A 406 7.71 33.78 17.82
C MET A 406 8.65 33.99 19.02
N ALA A 407 9.22 32.92 19.58
CA ALA A 407 10.19 33.02 20.66
C ALA A 407 11.47 33.75 20.22
N ASP A 408 11.98 33.48 19.02
CA ASP A 408 13.18 34.12 18.47
C ASP A 408 12.94 35.64 18.27
N GLU A 409 11.75 36.07 17.84
CA GLU A 409 11.38 37.49 17.74
C GLU A 409 11.35 38.20 19.10
N ILE A 410 10.86 37.51 20.13
CA ILE A 410 10.69 38.10 21.48
C ILE A 410 12.01 38.12 22.25
N THR A 411 12.93 37.18 21.97
CA THR A 411 14.16 36.97 22.76
C THR A 411 15.03 38.23 22.90
N PRO A 412 15.30 39.03 21.84
CA PRO A 412 16.07 40.26 21.97
C PRO A 412 15.39 41.31 22.86
N LEU A 413 14.07 41.49 22.72
CA LEU A 413 13.27 42.41 23.53
C LEU A 413 13.25 41.97 25.00
N TYR A 414 13.11 40.67 25.23
CA TYR A 414 13.21 40.05 26.55
C TYR A 414 14.58 40.29 27.20
N MET A 415 15.66 40.05 26.47
CA MET A 415 17.03 40.26 26.96
C MET A 415 17.33 41.74 27.21
N ALA A 416 16.77 42.64 26.42
CA ALA A 416 16.87 44.08 26.63
C ALA A 416 16.14 44.52 27.90
N MET A 417 14.91 44.04 28.13
CA MET A 417 14.16 44.32 29.36
C MET A 417 14.91 43.86 30.61
N LEU A 418 15.42 42.62 30.62
CA LEU A 418 16.17 42.10 31.76
C LEU A 418 17.41 42.94 32.10
N LYS A 419 18.06 43.50 31.08
CA LYS A 419 19.24 44.36 31.26
C LYS A 419 18.88 45.77 31.72
N ALA A 420 17.72 46.30 31.30
CA ALA A 420 17.26 47.65 31.62
C ALA A 420 16.51 47.74 32.96
N SER A 421 15.89 46.66 33.43
CA SER A 421 15.09 46.69 34.65
C SER A 421 15.96 46.80 35.90
N SER A 422 15.84 47.91 36.64
CA SER A 422 16.43 48.07 37.98
C SER A 422 15.76 47.19 39.04
N SER A 423 14.52 46.75 38.79
CA SER A 423 13.80 45.78 39.61
C SER A 423 13.65 44.44 38.88
N GLN A 424 14.40 43.43 39.30
CA GLN A 424 14.34 42.06 38.75
C GLN A 424 12.92 41.45 38.84
N TYR A 425 12.11 41.87 39.83
CA TYR A 425 10.84 41.24 40.17
C TYR A 425 9.73 41.37 39.09
N CYS A 426 9.55 42.54 38.50
CA CYS A 426 8.51 42.77 37.48
C CYS A 426 8.82 42.08 36.14
N ALA A 427 10.09 41.97 35.76
CA ALA A 427 10.48 41.23 34.56
C ALA A 427 10.19 39.72 34.69
N PHE A 428 10.46 39.14 35.88
CA PHE A 428 10.09 37.74 36.17
C PHE A 428 8.58 37.52 36.21
N TYR A 429 7.81 38.51 36.67
CA TYR A 429 6.34 38.46 36.65
C TYR A 429 5.79 38.41 35.22
N ASN A 430 6.21 39.33 34.34
CA ASN A 430 5.78 39.35 32.94
C ASN A 430 6.17 38.05 32.21
N LEU A 431 7.33 37.49 32.53
CA LEU A 431 7.75 36.19 31.99
C LEU A 431 6.90 35.02 32.49
N ARG A 432 6.49 35.03 33.76
CA ARG A 432 5.58 34.01 34.31
C ARG A 432 4.20 34.11 33.66
N GLN A 433 3.72 35.32 33.40
CA GLN A 433 2.46 35.55 32.67
C GLN A 433 2.55 35.07 31.22
N TRP A 434 3.65 35.34 30.51
CA TRP A 434 3.85 34.77 29.18
C TRP A 434 3.98 33.23 29.20
N LYS A 435 4.79 32.68 30.10
CA LYS A 435 5.00 31.22 30.22
C LYS A 435 3.71 30.47 30.56
N ASN A 436 2.88 31.02 31.44
CA ASN A 436 1.69 30.33 31.95
C ASN A 436 0.40 30.70 31.22
N ARG A 437 0.33 31.89 30.61
CA ARG A 437 -0.89 32.44 30.00
C ARG A 437 -0.70 32.94 28.55
N CYS A 438 0.50 32.87 27.99
CA CYS A 438 0.83 33.35 26.64
C CYS A 438 0.43 34.82 26.39
N ARG A 439 0.32 35.65 27.44
CA ARG A 439 -0.02 37.07 27.30
C ARG A 439 1.14 37.80 26.61
N PRO A 440 0.91 38.51 25.50
CA PRO A 440 1.97 39.20 24.79
C PRO A 440 2.26 40.55 25.47
N PHE A 441 3.26 40.57 26.35
CA PHE A 441 3.67 41.78 27.09
C PHE A 441 4.44 42.79 26.22
N TRP A 442 4.95 42.39 25.06
CA TRP A 442 5.81 43.23 24.20
C TRP A 442 5.03 44.22 23.32
N HIS A 443 3.71 44.09 23.18
CA HIS A 443 2.91 45.04 22.39
C HIS A 443 2.73 46.40 23.09
N SER A 444 2.78 46.44 24.42
CA SER A 444 2.57 47.60 25.29
C SER A 444 3.83 47.98 26.08
N LEU A 445 5.01 47.54 25.63
CA LEU A 445 6.24 47.55 26.41
C LEU A 445 6.64 48.94 26.92
N GLY A 446 6.51 49.97 26.07
CA GLY A 446 6.85 51.35 26.45
C GLY A 446 5.96 51.89 27.56
N ASP A 447 4.65 51.65 27.47
CA ASP A 447 3.68 52.12 28.46
C ASP A 447 3.77 51.32 29.77
N GLU A 448 4.04 50.02 29.69
CA GLU A 448 4.20 49.15 30.86
C GLU A 448 5.46 49.50 31.66
N ILE A 449 6.60 49.75 31.00
CA ILE A 449 7.84 50.18 31.68
C ILE A 449 7.61 51.50 32.43
N MET A 450 6.96 52.48 31.79
CA MET A 450 6.65 53.77 32.41
C MET A 450 5.72 53.65 33.63
N LYS A 451 4.76 52.72 33.61
CA LYS A 451 3.88 52.44 34.75
C LYS A 451 4.62 51.72 35.88
N GLN A 452 5.51 50.78 35.54
CA GLN A 452 6.32 50.03 36.50
C GLN A 452 7.35 50.91 37.21
N GLU A 453 7.95 51.89 36.51
CA GLU A 453 8.84 52.88 37.13
C GLU A 453 8.11 53.79 38.14
N ARG A 454 6.84 54.11 37.87
CA ARG A 454 5.99 54.92 38.76
C ARG A 454 5.49 54.16 39.98
N ASN A 455 5.24 52.85 39.87
CA ASN A 455 4.73 52.03 40.97
C ASN A 455 5.34 50.62 40.96
N LYS A 456 6.21 50.35 41.94
CA LYS A 456 6.97 49.09 42.07
C LYS A 456 6.08 47.85 42.29
N ILE A 457 4.80 48.02 42.66
CA ILE A 457 3.84 46.94 42.93
C ILE A 457 2.83 46.78 41.78
N TYR A 458 2.89 47.63 40.73
CA TYR A 458 1.95 47.63 39.60
C TYR A 458 1.73 46.23 38.99
N CYS A 459 2.82 45.47 38.83
CA CYS A 459 2.80 44.11 38.29
C CYS A 459 1.92 43.14 39.11
N LEU A 460 1.79 43.33 40.42
CA LEU A 460 0.96 42.47 41.29
C LEU A 460 -0.52 42.86 41.25
N LEU A 461 -0.83 44.11 40.91
CA LEU A 461 -2.21 44.61 40.79
C LEU A 461 -2.92 44.08 39.53
N GLU A 462 -2.17 43.65 38.51
CA GLU A 462 -2.73 43.06 37.28
C GLU A 462 -3.07 41.56 37.40
N GLU A 463 -2.74 40.87 38.50
CA GLU A 463 -3.11 39.45 38.71
C GLU A 463 -4.62 39.22 38.73
N GLU A 464 -5.38 40.22 39.20
CA GLU A 464 -6.84 40.14 39.38
C GLU A 464 -7.64 40.45 38.11
N ASN A 465 -6.98 40.97 37.06
CA ASN A 465 -7.67 41.34 35.82
C ASN A 465 -7.91 40.11 34.93
N PRO A 466 -9.16 39.89 34.45
CA PRO A 466 -9.46 38.83 33.50
C PRO A 466 -8.61 38.98 32.23
N ASP A 467 -8.29 37.86 31.58
CA ASP A 467 -7.55 37.89 30.31
C ASP A 467 -8.26 38.83 29.32
N PRO A 468 -7.54 39.76 28.67
CA PRO A 468 -8.15 40.54 27.60
C PRO A 468 -8.70 39.57 26.58
N VAL A 469 -9.99 39.72 26.24
CA VAL A 469 -10.62 38.97 25.15
C VAL A 469 -9.70 39.12 23.95
N LYS A 470 -9.18 37.99 23.45
CA LYS A 470 -8.26 37.92 22.30
C LYS A 470 -8.61 39.05 21.34
N VAL A 471 -7.69 40.01 21.16
CA VAL A 471 -7.82 40.98 20.08
C VAL A 471 -8.05 40.16 18.82
N THR A 472 -9.29 40.27 18.36
CA THR A 472 -9.89 39.54 17.27
C THR A 472 -8.98 39.57 16.05
N ASP A 473 -8.64 38.39 15.52
CA ASP A 473 -8.64 38.09 14.08
C ASP A 473 -8.00 39.09 13.10
N GLU A 474 -7.05 39.93 13.50
CA GLU A 474 -6.28 40.77 12.57
C GLU A 474 -5.37 39.95 11.63
N TYR A 475 -5.21 38.65 11.88
CA TYR A 475 -4.54 37.73 10.97
C TYR A 475 -5.48 37.02 9.99
N LEU A 476 -6.80 37.23 10.06
CA LEU A 476 -7.80 36.48 9.29
C LEU A 476 -8.48 37.27 8.16
N ALA A 477 -8.11 38.52 7.92
CA ALA A 477 -8.61 39.29 6.79
C ALA A 477 -7.47 39.83 5.92
N LEU A 478 -6.79 38.95 5.16
CA LEU A 478 -5.93 39.39 4.06
C LEU A 478 -6.18 38.52 2.83
N ASP A 479 -6.66 39.21 1.79
CA ASP A 479 -7.17 38.71 0.52
C ASP A 479 -6.36 37.57 -0.11
N GLY A 480 -7.09 36.69 -0.80
CA GLY A 480 -6.59 35.71 -1.76
C GLY A 480 -5.78 36.29 -2.94
N ASN A 481 -5.49 37.59 -2.94
CA ASN A 481 -4.63 38.28 -3.88
C ASN A 481 -3.17 38.42 -3.41
N THR A 482 -2.84 38.12 -2.15
CA THR A 482 -1.45 38.28 -1.63
C THR A 482 -0.45 37.23 -2.14
N PHE A 483 -0.89 36.30 -3.00
CA PHE A 483 -0.05 35.37 -3.75
C PHE A 483 -0.42 35.34 -5.24
N LYS A 484 -0.82 36.47 -5.83
CA LYS A 484 -0.39 36.72 -7.20
C LYS A 484 1.09 37.07 -7.12
N VAL A 485 1.94 36.10 -7.43
CA VAL A 485 3.24 36.44 -8.01
C VAL A 485 2.88 37.32 -9.20
N GLU A 486 3.10 38.63 -9.10
CA GLU A 486 2.90 39.51 -10.23
C GLU A 486 3.77 38.95 -11.36
N GLU A 487 3.19 38.82 -12.55
CA GLU A 487 3.85 38.28 -13.74
C GLU A 487 5.08 39.12 -14.18
N GLY A 488 5.46 40.16 -13.42
CA GLY A 488 6.67 40.97 -13.57
C GLY A 488 7.93 40.42 -12.89
N ASP A 489 7.85 39.46 -11.96
CA ASP A 489 9.04 38.80 -11.38
C ASP A 489 9.55 37.62 -12.24
N LEU A 490 8.98 37.45 -13.45
CA LEU A 490 9.30 36.40 -14.42
C LEU A 490 10.12 36.90 -15.63
N SER A 491 10.60 38.14 -15.61
CA SER A 491 11.50 38.67 -16.62
C SER A 491 12.67 39.43 -16.00
N ASN A 492 13.64 38.67 -15.47
CA ASN A 492 15.07 38.76 -15.79
C ASN A 492 15.85 37.63 -15.11
#